data_AF-A0A8T6M0C4-F1
#
_entry.id   AF-A0A8T6M0C4-F1
#
_cell.length_a   1.000
_cell.length_b   1.000
_cell.length_c   1.000
_cell.angle_alpha   90.00
_cell.angle_beta   90.00
_cell.angle_gamma   90.00
#
_symmetry.space_group_name_H-M   'P 1'
#
loop_
_entity.id
_entity.type
_entity.pdbx_description
1 polymer ?
#
loop_
_entity_poly.entity_id
_entity_poly.type
_entity_poly.pdbx_seq_one_letter_code
_entity_poly.pdbx_strand_id
1 'polypeptide(L)'
;MNGNSTFYEKEAKIQNLFENYFNKLPESEKKNFEQKMADKYKDAEAELQKELQKTNVYKILIDDGNIDYIGKGEVPGRPLNQFSMDEYDGHFRIATTTGNIWDETSRNHIYVLDENLNIVGRVEDLAPGEKIYSVRFIGKRAYMVTFKKVDPLFVIDLSDPINPKVLGKLKIPGYSDYLHPYDESHIIGIGKEAVEASEEEVGSRDLNFAWYQGVKISLFDVSDVEHPKEVSKFNIGDRGTDSQALSDHKAFLFSRDKNLLIIPILLAEIDESKYPNGVEANTYGDYVWQGAYVFELTLDKGFVLKGKISHDTADAMLKSGYYYSSPYSVKRSLYIDSIVYTVSDKMVKANRLDDLREISSVELPYSETSYPWYE
;
A
#
# COMPACT_ATOMS: atom_id res chain seq x y z
N MET A 1 -11.23 53.06 -5.16
CA MET A 1 -10.29 52.32 -6.05
C MET A 1 -9.24 51.67 -5.14
N ASN A 2 -9.53 50.49 -4.59
CA ASN A 2 -8.63 49.85 -3.62
C ASN A 2 -7.94 48.64 -4.24
N GLY A 3 -6.64 48.81 -4.48
CA GLY A 3 -5.56 47.85 -4.32
C GLY A 3 -5.85 46.37 -4.54
N ASN A 4 -6.00 45.95 -5.80
CA ASN A 4 -5.67 44.58 -6.17
C ASN A 4 -4.28 44.59 -6.79
N SER A 5 -3.25 44.55 -5.95
CA SER A 5 -1.93 44.17 -6.44
C SER A 5 -2.01 42.73 -6.95
N THR A 6 -1.46 42.47 -8.14
CA THR A 6 -1.50 41.14 -8.75
C THR A 6 -0.77 40.12 -7.86
N PHE A 7 -1.05 38.82 -8.05
CA PHE A 7 -0.34 37.74 -7.34
C PHE A 7 1.19 37.93 -7.43
N TYR A 8 1.69 38.21 -8.63
CA TYR A 8 3.10 38.47 -8.90
C TYR A 8 3.67 39.69 -8.17
N GLU A 9 2.89 40.77 -8.00
CA GLU A 9 3.33 41.96 -7.25
C GLU A 9 3.42 41.70 -5.75
N LYS A 10 2.56 40.82 -5.20
CA LYS A 10 2.64 40.42 -3.79
C LYS A 10 3.84 39.49 -3.57
N GLU A 11 4.02 38.52 -4.46
CA GLU A 11 5.14 37.58 -4.43
C GLU A 11 6.48 38.31 -4.52
N ALA A 12 6.64 39.24 -5.48
CA ALA A 12 7.86 40.03 -5.63
C ALA A 12 8.15 40.92 -4.41
N LYS A 13 7.12 41.46 -3.74
CA LYS A 13 7.33 42.24 -2.49
C LYS A 13 7.79 41.36 -1.36
N ILE A 14 7.22 40.17 -1.22
CA ILE A 14 7.60 39.19 -0.20
C ILE A 14 9.05 38.74 -0.43
N GLN A 15 9.40 38.39 -1.67
CA GLN A 15 10.76 37.98 -2.04
C GLN A 15 11.78 39.10 -1.77
N ASN A 16 11.49 40.33 -2.17
CA ASN A 16 12.35 41.49 -1.87
C ASN A 16 12.52 41.73 -0.37
N LEU A 17 11.46 41.56 0.43
CA LEU A 17 11.56 41.71 1.89
C LEU A 17 12.51 40.66 2.47
N PHE A 18 12.40 39.41 2.02
CA PHE A 18 13.25 38.31 2.46
C PHE A 18 14.70 38.50 2.05
N GLU A 19 14.98 38.84 0.79
CA GLU A 19 16.34 39.11 0.32
C GLU A 19 16.98 40.27 1.10
N ASN A 20 16.24 41.34 1.36
CA ASN A 20 16.73 42.46 2.14
C ASN A 20 17.02 42.11 3.60
N TYR A 21 16.27 41.20 4.21
CA TYR A 21 16.55 40.71 5.55
C TYR A 21 17.74 39.74 5.55
N PHE A 22 17.77 38.81 4.62
CA PHE A 22 18.84 37.82 4.45
C PHE A 22 20.22 38.47 4.26
N ASN A 23 20.29 39.52 3.44
CA ASN A 23 21.52 40.26 3.20
C ASN A 23 22.04 41.02 4.43
N LYS A 24 21.19 41.24 5.46
CA LYS A 24 21.58 41.88 6.73
C LYS A 24 22.03 40.87 7.79
N LEU A 25 21.85 39.57 7.56
CA LEU A 25 22.24 38.54 8.51
C LEU A 25 23.76 38.28 8.48
N PRO A 26 24.40 38.02 9.64
CA PRO A 26 25.76 37.49 9.69
C PRO A 26 25.86 36.15 8.96
N GLU A 27 27.01 35.83 8.36
CA GLU A 27 27.18 34.57 7.62
C GLU A 27 26.94 33.31 8.47
N SER A 28 27.24 33.37 9.76
CA SER A 28 26.94 32.30 10.71
C SER A 28 25.45 31.99 10.85
N GLU A 29 24.58 32.94 10.53
CA GLU A 29 23.12 32.84 10.69
C GLU A 29 22.39 32.58 9.37
N LYS A 30 23.00 32.94 8.23
CA LYS A 30 22.39 32.78 6.90
C LYS A 30 21.94 31.35 6.61
N LYS A 31 22.81 30.36 6.86
CA LYS A 31 22.47 28.94 6.64
C LYS A 31 21.25 28.48 7.46
N ASN A 32 21.15 28.93 8.72
CA ASN A 32 20.02 28.60 9.59
C ASN A 32 18.74 29.30 9.10
N PHE A 33 18.84 30.55 8.67
CA PHE A 33 17.72 31.28 8.11
C PHE A 33 17.21 30.65 6.81
N GLU A 34 18.09 30.28 5.88
CA GLU A 34 17.73 29.57 4.65
C GLU A 34 16.98 28.28 4.95
N GLN A 35 17.48 27.47 5.89
CA GLN A 35 16.84 26.22 6.24
C GLN A 35 15.46 26.43 6.87
N LYS A 36 15.33 27.38 7.82
CA LYS A 36 14.02 27.74 8.39
C LYS A 36 13.04 28.26 7.35
N MET A 37 13.52 29.05 6.38
CA MET A 37 12.69 29.56 5.30
C MET A 37 12.23 28.42 4.40
N ALA A 38 13.12 27.52 4.00
CA ALA A 38 12.78 26.36 3.20
C ALA A 38 11.73 25.49 3.89
N ASP A 39 11.87 25.23 5.18
CA ASP A 39 10.89 24.49 5.98
C ASP A 39 9.53 25.22 6.02
N LYS A 40 9.54 26.56 6.21
CA LYS A 40 8.31 27.36 6.21
C LYS A 40 7.60 27.41 4.86
N TYR A 41 8.35 27.47 3.76
CA TYR A 41 7.78 27.37 2.43
C TYR A 41 7.14 26.00 2.21
N LYS A 42 7.80 24.90 2.62
CA LYS A 42 7.22 23.55 2.56
C LYS A 42 5.94 23.42 3.37
N ASP A 43 5.89 23.98 4.58
CA ASP A 43 4.67 23.98 5.40
C ASP A 43 3.53 24.76 4.74
N ALA A 44 3.82 25.96 4.22
CA ALA A 44 2.83 26.79 3.54
C ALA A 44 2.30 26.13 2.26
N GLU A 45 3.17 25.45 1.52
CA GLU A 45 2.78 24.69 0.35
C GLU A 45 1.92 23.48 0.71
N ALA A 46 2.26 22.75 1.79
CA ALA A 46 1.43 21.64 2.27
C ALA A 46 0.01 22.09 2.65
N GLU A 47 -0.13 23.24 3.33
CA GLU A 47 -1.44 23.83 3.63
C GLU A 47 -2.20 24.22 2.35
N LEU A 48 -1.52 24.83 1.38
CA LEU A 48 -2.11 25.13 0.08
C LEU A 48 -2.60 23.86 -0.64
N GLN A 49 -1.87 22.74 -0.54
CA GLN A 49 -2.30 21.47 -1.12
C GLN A 49 -3.60 20.94 -0.50
N LYS A 50 -3.85 21.18 0.80
CA LYS A 50 -5.14 20.82 1.44
C LYS A 50 -6.31 21.63 0.86
N GLU A 51 -6.07 22.88 0.45
CA GLU A 51 -7.08 23.72 -0.18
C GLU A 51 -7.30 23.37 -1.67
N LEU A 52 -6.24 23.02 -2.39
CA LEU A 52 -6.30 22.74 -3.83
C LEU A 52 -6.73 21.31 -4.15
N GLN A 53 -6.33 20.35 -3.34
CA GLN A 53 -6.62 18.93 -3.55
C GLN A 53 -7.73 18.51 -2.60
N LYS A 54 -8.91 18.22 -3.13
CA LYS A 54 -10.06 17.82 -2.34
C LYS A 54 -10.81 16.66 -2.97
N THR A 55 -11.38 15.82 -2.12
CA THR A 55 -12.31 14.76 -2.48
C THR A 55 -13.71 15.16 -2.06
N ASN A 56 -14.64 15.12 -3.01
CA ASN A 56 -16.05 15.30 -2.73
C ASN A 56 -16.67 13.94 -2.41
N VAL A 57 -17.37 13.85 -1.28
CA VAL A 57 -18.09 12.65 -0.84
C VAL A 57 -19.57 12.91 -1.06
N TYR A 58 -20.26 11.99 -1.73
CA TYR A 58 -21.71 12.07 -1.98
C TYR A 58 -22.39 10.89 -1.28
N LYS A 59 -23.43 11.17 -0.48
CA LYS A 59 -24.25 10.15 0.18
C LYS A 59 -25.55 9.97 -0.58
N ILE A 60 -25.80 8.75 -1.02
CA ILE A 60 -26.99 8.35 -1.79
C ILE A 60 -27.69 7.25 -1.00
N LEU A 61 -28.94 7.49 -0.63
CA LEU A 61 -29.81 6.48 -0.04
C LEU A 61 -30.42 5.64 -1.14
N ILE A 62 -30.39 4.32 -0.96
CA ILE A 62 -31.06 3.35 -1.83
C ILE A 62 -32.03 2.55 -0.97
N ASP A 63 -33.33 2.74 -1.19
CA ASP A 63 -34.40 2.07 -0.43
C ASP A 63 -35.52 1.59 -1.37
N ASP A 64 -35.71 0.28 -1.45
CA ASP A 64 -36.68 -0.41 -2.33
C ASP A 64 -36.72 0.14 -3.78
N GLY A 65 -35.55 0.41 -4.35
CA GLY A 65 -35.40 0.95 -5.71
C GLY A 65 -35.55 2.47 -5.84
N ASN A 66 -35.90 3.19 -4.76
CA ASN A 66 -35.79 4.65 -4.69
C ASN A 66 -34.33 5.04 -4.46
N ILE A 67 -33.90 6.11 -5.15
CA ILE A 67 -32.55 6.65 -5.07
C ILE A 67 -32.65 8.12 -4.69
N ASP A 68 -32.26 8.43 -3.45
CA ASP A 68 -32.32 9.78 -2.91
C ASP A 68 -30.93 10.33 -2.62
N TYR A 69 -30.67 11.55 -3.06
CA TYR A 69 -29.46 12.27 -2.71
C TYR A 69 -29.60 12.88 -1.32
N ILE A 70 -28.79 12.42 -0.38
CA ILE A 70 -28.89 12.80 1.05
C ILE A 70 -27.96 13.96 1.39
N GLY A 71 -26.78 14.02 0.78
CA GLY A 71 -25.84 15.08 1.10
C GLY A 71 -24.49 14.95 0.42
N LYS A 72 -23.69 15.99 0.62
CA LYS A 72 -22.32 16.10 0.12
C LYS A 72 -21.41 16.62 1.22
N GLY A 73 -20.26 15.99 1.37
CA GLY A 73 -19.13 16.47 2.15
C GLY A 73 -17.91 16.69 1.27
N GLU A 74 -16.90 17.30 1.88
CA GLU A 74 -15.63 17.56 1.23
C GLU A 74 -14.50 17.32 2.23
N VAL A 75 -13.48 16.59 1.82
CA VAL A 75 -12.26 16.37 2.61
C VAL A 75 -11.02 16.72 1.80
N PRO A 76 -9.96 17.26 2.42
CA PRO A 76 -8.67 17.42 1.76
C PRO A 76 -8.06 16.09 1.30
N GLY A 77 -7.32 16.15 0.21
CA GLY A 77 -6.55 15.04 -0.34
C GLY A 77 -7.38 14.04 -1.14
N ARG A 78 -6.75 12.90 -1.43
CA ARG A 78 -7.30 11.80 -2.24
C ARG A 78 -7.22 10.50 -1.46
N PRO A 79 -8.29 9.70 -1.39
CA PRO A 79 -8.21 8.35 -0.84
C PRO A 79 -7.38 7.44 -1.76
N LEU A 80 -6.72 6.43 -1.18
CA LEU A 80 -5.95 5.47 -1.97
C LEU A 80 -6.87 4.52 -2.75
N ASN A 81 -7.83 3.89 -2.06
CA ASN A 81 -8.78 2.94 -2.63
C ASN A 81 -9.99 2.75 -1.69
N GLN A 82 -10.85 1.76 -1.95
CA GLN A 82 -12.05 1.52 -1.15
C GLN A 82 -11.78 1.15 0.32
N PHE A 83 -10.58 0.68 0.66
CA PHE A 83 -10.21 0.34 2.04
C PHE A 83 -9.72 1.55 2.84
N SER A 84 -9.49 2.67 2.15
CA SER A 84 -9.22 3.98 2.77
C SER A 84 -10.49 4.70 3.21
N MET A 85 -11.64 4.04 3.21
CA MET A 85 -12.87 4.59 3.74
C MET A 85 -13.79 3.51 4.30
N ASP A 86 -14.59 3.87 5.30
CA ASP A 86 -15.68 3.03 5.80
C ASP A 86 -16.77 3.86 6.52
N GLU A 87 -17.80 3.18 7.02
CA GLU A 87 -18.81 3.77 7.89
C GLU A 87 -18.90 2.94 9.17
N TYR A 88 -18.83 3.61 10.33
CA TYR A 88 -18.89 2.97 11.63
C TYR A 88 -19.63 3.85 12.63
N ASP A 89 -20.61 3.29 13.33
CA ASP A 89 -21.40 3.97 14.36
C ASP A 89 -21.94 5.34 13.90
N GLY A 90 -22.53 5.37 12.69
CA GLY A 90 -23.12 6.58 12.08
C GLY A 90 -22.12 7.59 11.52
N HIS A 91 -20.82 7.29 11.54
CA HIS A 91 -19.77 8.19 11.05
C HIS A 91 -19.09 7.62 9.81
N PHE A 92 -18.94 8.45 8.78
CA PHE A 92 -18.12 8.12 7.61
C PHE A 92 -16.67 8.49 7.90
N ARG A 93 -15.73 7.56 7.67
CA ARG A 93 -14.31 7.75 7.98
C ARG A 93 -13.50 7.57 6.71
N ILE A 94 -12.53 8.43 6.48
CA ILE A 94 -11.74 8.42 5.26
C ILE A 94 -10.29 8.83 5.53
N ALA A 95 -9.36 8.06 4.98
CA ALA A 95 -7.93 8.35 4.98
C ALA A 95 -7.52 8.88 3.61
N THR A 96 -6.74 9.96 3.58
CA THR A 96 -6.35 10.65 2.35
C THR A 96 -4.89 11.07 2.34
N THR A 97 -4.34 11.28 1.14
CA THR A 97 -3.04 11.93 0.94
C THR A 97 -3.21 13.24 0.18
N THR A 98 -2.54 14.31 0.63
CA THR A 98 -2.37 15.58 -0.10
C THR A 98 -0.93 15.75 -0.56
N GLY A 99 -0.70 16.56 -1.59
CA GLY A 99 0.66 16.90 -2.05
C GLY A 99 1.32 15.79 -2.85
N ASN A 100 2.65 15.83 -2.95
CA ASN A 100 3.44 14.86 -3.71
C ASN A 100 4.71 14.46 -2.96
N ILE A 101 5.16 13.23 -3.17
CA ILE A 101 6.43 12.72 -2.62
C ILE A 101 7.62 13.44 -3.26
N TRP A 102 7.57 13.71 -4.57
CA TRP A 102 8.69 14.31 -5.30
C TRP A 102 9.10 15.69 -4.77
N ASP A 103 8.11 16.49 -4.35
CA ASP A 103 8.32 17.83 -3.81
C ASP A 103 8.36 17.83 -2.27
N GLU A 104 8.30 16.65 -1.64
CA GLU A 104 8.23 16.42 -0.19
C GLU A 104 7.05 17.09 0.53
N THR A 105 6.05 17.53 -0.23
CA THR A 105 4.81 18.13 0.27
C THR A 105 3.76 17.09 0.66
N SER A 106 4.03 15.80 0.40
CA SER A 106 3.11 14.71 0.74
C SER A 106 2.76 14.70 2.23
N ARG A 107 1.47 14.63 2.56
CA ARG A 107 0.94 14.52 3.93
C ARG A 107 -0.24 13.56 3.92
N ASN A 108 -0.37 12.77 4.98
CA ASN A 108 -1.45 11.78 5.12
C ASN A 108 -2.39 12.19 6.25
N HIS A 109 -3.67 11.96 6.06
CA HIS A 109 -4.72 12.44 6.94
C HIS A 109 -5.77 11.36 7.17
N ILE A 110 -6.48 11.45 8.28
CA ILE A 110 -7.74 10.75 8.53
C ILE A 110 -8.78 11.79 8.92
N TYR A 111 -9.95 11.70 8.29
CA TYR A 111 -11.12 12.52 8.59
C TYR A 111 -12.27 11.63 9.04
N VAL A 112 -13.00 12.09 10.05
CA VAL A 112 -14.26 11.49 10.53
C VAL A 112 -15.36 12.50 10.26
N LEU A 113 -16.40 12.06 9.57
CA LEU A 113 -17.54 12.86 9.14
C LEU A 113 -18.82 12.39 9.83
N ASP A 114 -19.69 13.33 10.20
CA ASP A 114 -21.02 13.03 10.73
C ASP A 114 -22.00 12.55 9.63
N GLU A 115 -23.25 12.28 10.01
CA GLU A 115 -24.31 11.85 9.09
C GLU A 115 -24.60 12.85 7.96
N ASN A 116 -24.32 14.14 8.18
CA ASN A 116 -24.47 15.23 7.22
C ASN A 116 -23.20 15.46 6.38
N LEU A 117 -22.18 14.62 6.56
CA LEU A 117 -20.87 14.70 5.93
C LEU A 117 -20.06 15.95 6.32
N ASN A 118 -20.26 16.50 7.52
CA ASN A 118 -19.37 17.50 8.10
C ASN A 118 -18.19 16.84 8.80
N ILE A 119 -16.98 17.36 8.64
CA ILE A 119 -15.81 16.88 9.38
C ILE A 119 -15.98 17.19 10.88
N VAL A 120 -16.10 16.15 11.70
CA VAL A 120 -16.21 16.25 13.17
C VAL A 120 -14.90 15.92 13.89
N GLY A 121 -14.03 15.13 13.28
CA GLY A 121 -12.71 14.82 13.81
C GLY A 121 -11.68 14.62 12.71
N ARG A 122 -10.41 14.83 13.04
CA ARG A 122 -9.31 14.70 12.09
C ARG A 122 -7.98 14.35 12.75
N VAL A 123 -7.16 13.60 12.04
CA VAL A 123 -5.72 13.47 12.29
C VAL A 123 -5.02 13.90 11.02
N GLU A 124 -4.22 14.96 11.07
CA GLU A 124 -3.61 15.55 9.88
C GLU A 124 -2.08 15.49 9.95
N ASP A 125 -1.46 15.62 8.78
CA ASP A 125 -0.01 15.74 8.60
C ASP A 125 0.80 14.54 9.10
N LEU A 126 0.21 13.35 9.00
CA LEU A 126 0.88 12.09 9.30
C LEU A 126 1.95 11.78 8.26
N ALA A 127 3.10 11.35 8.77
CA ALA A 127 4.26 10.92 7.99
C ALA A 127 4.64 11.90 6.85
N PRO A 128 5.14 13.11 7.17
CA PRO A 128 5.57 14.10 6.18
C PRO A 128 6.52 13.53 5.13
N GLY A 129 6.18 13.73 3.86
CA GLY A 129 6.95 13.23 2.71
C GLY A 129 6.66 11.78 2.33
N GLU A 130 5.78 11.08 3.05
CA GLU A 130 5.34 9.72 2.73
C GLU A 130 3.93 9.72 2.14
N LYS A 131 3.55 8.65 1.43
CA LYS A 131 2.15 8.42 1.00
C LYS A 131 1.57 7.18 1.66
N ILE A 132 0.24 7.12 1.70
CA ILE A 132 -0.50 5.92 2.08
C ILE A 132 -0.25 4.81 1.06
N TYR A 133 0.05 3.60 1.56
CA TYR A 133 0.15 2.36 0.79
C TYR A 133 -0.95 1.38 1.14
N SER A 134 -1.44 1.39 2.38
CA SER A 134 -2.60 0.61 2.76
C SER A 134 -3.33 1.24 3.94
N VAL A 135 -4.65 1.03 3.99
CA VAL A 135 -5.48 1.43 5.11
C VAL A 135 -6.48 0.32 5.39
N ARG A 136 -6.75 0.07 6.66
CA ARG A 136 -7.85 -0.78 7.08
C ARG A 136 -8.53 -0.20 8.30
N PHE A 137 -9.83 0.02 8.19
CA PHE A 137 -10.67 0.35 9.34
C PHE A 137 -11.22 -0.96 9.95
N ILE A 138 -11.11 -1.09 11.27
CA ILE A 138 -11.61 -2.25 12.03
C ILE A 138 -12.22 -1.73 13.33
N GLY A 139 -13.55 -1.79 13.42
CA GLY A 139 -14.27 -1.30 14.59
C GLY A 139 -13.90 0.15 14.90
N LYS A 140 -13.41 0.39 16.11
CA LYS A 140 -13.03 1.72 16.64
C LYS A 140 -11.64 2.20 16.20
N ARG A 141 -10.99 1.55 15.23
CA ARG A 141 -9.59 1.84 14.88
C ARG A 141 -9.38 1.91 13.37
N ALA A 142 -8.35 2.65 12.99
CA ALA A 142 -7.73 2.55 11.67
C ALA A 142 -6.29 2.09 11.79
N TYR A 143 -5.89 1.26 10.83
CA TYR A 143 -4.54 0.79 10.63
C TYR A 143 -4.06 1.34 9.29
N MET A 144 -2.97 2.09 9.30
CA MET A 144 -2.49 2.78 8.11
C MET A 144 -1.01 2.53 7.93
N VAL A 145 -0.64 2.13 6.72
CA VAL A 145 0.73 1.92 6.28
C VAL A 145 1.10 3.10 5.37
N THR A 146 2.18 3.79 5.72
CA THR A 146 2.80 4.79 4.85
C THR A 146 4.19 4.32 4.47
N PHE A 147 4.74 4.85 3.39
CA PHE A 147 6.10 4.46 3.02
C PHE A 147 6.84 5.58 2.29
N LYS A 148 8.08 5.80 2.72
CA LYS A 148 9.16 6.46 1.96
C LYS A 148 10.46 5.64 2.02
N LYS A 149 10.80 5.06 3.18
CA LYS A 149 11.99 4.21 3.40
C LYS A 149 11.71 2.97 4.26
N VAL A 150 11.01 3.20 5.37
CA VAL A 150 10.58 2.21 6.36
C VAL A 150 9.09 2.45 6.58
N ASP A 151 8.30 1.39 6.60
CA ASP A 151 6.86 1.42 6.85
C ASP A 151 6.61 1.61 8.35
N PRO A 152 6.02 2.73 8.81
CA PRO A 152 5.24 2.70 10.03
C PRO A 152 3.84 2.17 9.76
N LEU A 153 3.53 0.97 10.26
CA LEU A 153 2.14 0.57 10.51
C LEU A 153 1.62 1.40 11.69
N PHE A 154 0.83 2.44 11.41
CA PHE A 154 0.16 3.26 12.40
C PHE A 154 -1.08 2.56 12.94
N VAL A 155 -1.28 2.66 14.26
CA VAL A 155 -2.54 2.32 14.94
C VAL A 155 -3.20 3.60 15.39
N ILE A 156 -4.40 3.88 14.87
CA ILE A 156 -5.11 5.15 15.07
C ILE A 156 -6.43 4.87 15.78
N ASP A 157 -6.64 5.55 16.91
CA ASP A 157 -7.87 5.54 17.68
C ASP A 157 -8.93 6.41 17.02
N LEU A 158 -10.07 5.80 16.75
CA LEU A 158 -11.28 6.43 16.22
C LEU A 158 -12.49 6.12 17.13
N SER A 159 -12.24 5.73 18.39
CA SER A 159 -13.30 5.45 19.36
C SER A 159 -14.06 6.70 19.79
N ASP A 160 -13.37 7.85 19.84
CA ASP A 160 -13.96 9.17 19.97
C ASP A 160 -13.92 9.87 18.59
N PRO A 161 -15.05 10.00 17.89
CA PRO A 161 -15.08 10.52 16.52
C PRO A 161 -14.67 12.00 16.43
N ILE A 162 -14.76 12.77 17.52
CA ILE A 162 -14.37 14.20 17.52
C ILE A 162 -12.89 14.40 17.88
N ASN A 163 -12.23 13.40 18.47
CA ASN A 163 -10.85 13.48 18.91
C ASN A 163 -10.04 12.23 18.53
N PRO A 164 -9.92 11.92 17.22
CA PRO A 164 -9.10 10.80 16.77
C PRO A 164 -7.62 11.08 17.04
N LYS A 165 -6.84 10.03 17.32
CA LYS A 165 -5.42 10.17 17.70
C LYS A 165 -4.59 8.95 17.31
N VAL A 166 -3.31 9.16 17.05
CA VAL A 166 -2.35 8.05 16.87
C VAL A 166 -2.03 7.44 18.23
N LEU A 167 -2.15 6.11 18.35
CA LEU A 167 -1.83 5.35 19.57
C LEU A 167 -0.40 4.82 19.53
N GLY A 168 -0.01 4.25 18.41
CA GLY A 168 1.27 3.57 18.25
C GLY A 168 1.68 3.45 16.80
N LYS A 169 2.93 3.04 16.59
CA LYS A 169 3.45 2.70 15.26
C LYS A 169 4.47 1.58 15.35
N LEU A 170 4.43 0.65 14.40
CA LEU A 170 5.46 -0.36 14.22
C LEU A 170 6.28 -0.02 12.97
N LYS A 171 7.59 0.16 13.14
CA LYS A 171 8.52 0.41 12.03
C LYS A 171 9.22 -0.88 11.61
N ILE A 172 8.99 -1.33 10.38
CA ILE A 172 9.67 -2.51 9.82
C ILE A 172 10.12 -2.28 8.37
N PRO A 173 11.19 -2.95 7.91
CA PRO A 173 11.57 -2.95 6.49
C PRO A 173 10.44 -3.48 5.61
N GLY A 174 10.40 -3.03 4.35
CA GLY A 174 9.30 -3.32 3.44
C GLY A 174 8.04 -2.50 3.73
N TYR A 175 6.95 -2.83 3.05
CA TYR A 175 5.63 -2.22 3.23
C TYR A 175 4.53 -3.23 2.94
N SER A 176 3.32 -2.98 3.43
CA SER A 176 2.11 -3.71 3.03
C SER A 176 1.28 -2.89 2.03
N ASP A 177 0.95 -3.48 0.87
CA ASP A 177 -0.01 -2.91 -0.09
C ASP A 177 -1.45 -3.22 0.32
N TYR A 178 -1.68 -4.37 0.96
CA TYR A 178 -2.99 -4.79 1.40
C TYR A 178 -2.96 -5.32 2.84
N LEU A 179 -3.88 -4.79 3.66
CA LEU A 179 -4.14 -5.21 5.02
C LEU A 179 -5.46 -5.97 5.11
N HIS A 180 -5.41 -7.17 5.66
CA HIS A 180 -6.58 -8.04 5.86
C HIS A 180 -6.75 -8.35 7.36
N PRO A 181 -7.92 -8.08 7.96
CA PRO A 181 -8.20 -8.47 9.34
C PRO A 181 -8.15 -9.99 9.50
N TYR A 182 -7.31 -10.50 10.41
CA TYR A 182 -7.38 -11.91 10.84
C TYR A 182 -8.46 -12.06 11.91
N ASP A 183 -8.47 -11.14 12.89
CA ASP A 183 -9.51 -10.97 13.90
C ASP A 183 -9.50 -9.53 14.46
N GLU A 184 -10.04 -9.31 15.66
CA GLU A 184 -10.11 -7.98 16.29
C GLU A 184 -8.75 -7.41 16.71
N SER A 185 -7.74 -8.25 16.90
CA SER A 185 -6.41 -7.87 17.39
C SER A 185 -5.27 -8.34 16.52
N HIS A 186 -5.55 -8.92 15.35
CA HIS A 186 -4.54 -9.42 14.43
C HIS A 186 -4.82 -9.02 12.97
N ILE A 187 -3.77 -8.64 12.25
CA ILE A 187 -3.85 -8.15 10.87
C ILE A 187 -2.81 -8.86 10.02
N ILE A 188 -3.23 -9.33 8.85
CA ILE A 188 -2.34 -9.86 7.82
C ILE A 188 -1.97 -8.72 6.88
N GLY A 189 -0.68 -8.46 6.70
CA GLY A 189 -0.15 -7.62 5.64
C GLY A 189 0.37 -8.45 4.48
N ILE A 190 0.09 -8.02 3.25
CA ILE A 190 0.78 -8.48 2.05
C ILE A 190 1.37 -7.28 1.32
N GLY A 191 2.63 -7.40 0.92
CA GLY A 191 3.35 -6.34 0.23
C GLY A 191 4.72 -6.81 -0.23
N LYS A 192 5.71 -5.95 -0.10
CA LYS A 192 7.10 -6.22 -0.51
C LYS A 192 8.04 -6.07 0.68
N GLU A 193 9.06 -6.89 0.70
CA GLU A 193 10.25 -6.61 1.49
C GLU A 193 11.03 -5.44 0.85
N ALA A 194 11.80 -4.68 1.62
CA ALA A 194 12.63 -3.60 1.07
C ALA A 194 13.95 -3.44 1.81
N VAL A 195 14.97 -3.04 1.05
CA VAL A 195 16.31 -2.70 1.56
C VAL A 195 16.56 -1.23 1.28
N GLU A 196 16.89 -0.46 2.31
CA GLU A 196 17.23 0.96 2.16
C GLU A 196 18.46 1.12 1.25
N ALA A 197 18.44 2.14 0.39
CA ALA A 197 19.60 2.48 -0.42
C ALA A 197 20.78 2.89 0.48
N SER A 198 22.00 2.52 0.08
CA SER A 198 23.22 2.91 0.78
C SER A 198 23.45 4.44 0.73
N GLU A 199 24.23 4.98 1.66
CA GLU A 199 24.55 6.42 1.68
C GLU A 199 25.22 6.89 0.37
N GLU A 200 26.00 6.02 -0.27
CA GLU A 200 26.64 6.28 -1.56
C GLU A 200 25.61 6.37 -2.71
N GLU A 201 24.61 5.48 -2.72
CA GLU A 201 23.51 5.54 -3.69
C GLU A 201 22.63 6.77 -3.48
N VAL A 202 22.37 7.15 -2.23
CA VAL A 202 21.65 8.37 -1.91
C VAL A 202 22.43 9.60 -2.38
N GLY A 203 23.73 9.66 -2.11
CA GLY A 203 24.58 10.78 -2.50
C GLY A 203 24.82 10.91 -4.01
N SER A 204 24.92 9.78 -4.72
CA SER A 204 25.15 9.78 -6.18
C SER A 204 23.90 10.15 -6.98
N ARG A 205 22.71 9.86 -6.46
CA ARG A 205 21.44 10.11 -7.15
C ARG A 205 20.69 11.33 -6.64
N ASP A 206 21.12 11.89 -5.50
CA ASP A 206 20.38 12.89 -4.72
C ASP A 206 18.93 12.47 -4.49
N LEU A 207 18.73 11.16 -4.27
CA LEU A 207 17.43 10.52 -4.11
C LEU A 207 17.46 9.62 -2.88
N ASN A 208 16.47 9.76 -2.02
CA ASN A 208 16.34 8.95 -0.82
C ASN A 208 15.26 7.87 -1.04
N PHE A 209 15.66 6.61 -1.15
CA PHE A 209 14.78 5.53 -1.60
C PHE A 209 15.16 4.17 -1.00
N ALA A 210 14.31 3.17 -1.22
CA ALA A 210 14.56 1.78 -0.87
C ALA A 210 14.30 0.87 -2.07
N TRP A 211 15.10 -0.18 -2.21
CA TRP A 211 14.93 -1.23 -3.21
C TRP A 211 13.92 -2.26 -2.71
N TYR A 212 12.74 -2.32 -3.32
CA TYR A 212 11.80 -3.42 -3.08
C TYR A 212 12.40 -4.78 -3.47
N GLN A 213 12.09 -5.83 -2.73
CA GLN A 213 12.63 -7.17 -2.94
C GLN A 213 11.49 -8.12 -3.35
N GLY A 214 11.47 -9.33 -2.78
CA GLY A 214 10.39 -10.29 -2.99
C GLY A 214 9.07 -9.89 -2.31
N VAL A 215 8.07 -10.74 -2.50
CA VAL A 215 6.78 -10.59 -1.82
C VAL A 215 6.94 -10.93 -0.35
N LYS A 216 6.34 -10.12 0.53
CA LYS A 216 6.32 -10.36 1.98
C LYS A 216 4.88 -10.52 2.45
N ILE A 217 4.65 -11.53 3.27
CA ILE A 217 3.44 -11.64 4.11
C ILE A 217 3.82 -11.54 5.58
N SER A 218 3.08 -10.72 6.32
CA SER A 218 3.32 -10.41 7.72
C SER A 218 2.04 -10.59 8.54
N LEU A 219 2.17 -11.09 9.77
CA LEU A 219 1.08 -11.17 10.74
C LEU A 219 1.42 -10.21 11.88
N PHE A 220 0.55 -9.25 12.11
CA PHE A 220 0.70 -8.23 13.14
C PHE A 220 -0.23 -8.53 14.31
N ASP A 221 0.31 -8.48 15.52
CA ASP A 221 -0.45 -8.41 16.77
C ASP A 221 -0.58 -6.94 17.18
N VAL A 222 -1.82 -6.50 17.32
CA VAL A 222 -2.22 -5.12 17.67
C VAL A 222 -3.10 -5.11 18.93
N SER A 223 -2.99 -6.15 19.78
CA SER A 223 -3.63 -6.21 21.09
C SER A 223 -3.13 -5.12 22.04
N ASP A 224 -1.81 -4.91 22.09
CA ASP A 224 -1.18 -3.70 22.63
C ASP A 224 -1.04 -2.66 21.51
N VAL A 225 -2.01 -1.76 21.45
CA VAL A 225 -2.14 -0.72 20.42
C VAL A 225 -1.03 0.33 20.46
N GLU A 226 -0.35 0.51 21.59
CA GLU A 226 0.78 1.44 21.70
C GLU A 226 2.07 0.78 21.20
N HIS A 227 2.14 -0.56 21.27
CA HIS A 227 3.30 -1.35 20.87
C HIS A 227 2.93 -2.50 19.92
N PRO A 228 2.40 -2.22 18.72
CA PRO A 228 2.11 -3.23 17.71
C PRO A 228 3.36 -4.05 17.34
N LYS A 229 3.22 -5.35 17.08
CA LYS A 229 4.33 -6.27 16.79
C LYS A 229 4.09 -7.12 15.55
N GLU A 230 5.14 -7.35 14.77
CA GLU A 230 5.14 -8.40 13.74
C GLU A 230 5.44 -9.74 14.43
N VAL A 231 4.44 -10.60 14.56
CA VAL A 231 4.54 -11.89 15.27
C VAL A 231 4.88 -13.05 14.33
N SER A 232 4.67 -12.89 13.03
CA SER A 232 5.13 -13.83 12.01
C SER A 232 5.39 -13.11 10.69
N LYS A 233 6.36 -13.62 9.93
CA LYS A 233 6.64 -13.14 8.57
C LYS A 233 7.10 -14.28 7.68
N PHE A 234 6.81 -14.16 6.39
CA PHE A 234 7.31 -15.08 5.36
C PHE A 234 7.66 -14.27 4.10
N ASN A 235 8.93 -14.35 3.69
CA ASN A 235 9.43 -13.73 2.47
C ASN A 235 9.41 -14.75 1.32
N ILE A 236 8.93 -14.33 0.16
CA ILE A 236 8.76 -15.16 -1.02
C ILE A 236 9.62 -14.59 -2.14
N GLY A 237 10.67 -15.36 -2.48
CA GLY A 237 11.60 -15.06 -3.56
C GLY A 237 12.36 -13.74 -3.39
N ASP A 238 13.03 -13.35 -4.48
CA ASP A 238 13.87 -12.17 -4.56
C ASP A 238 13.18 -11.03 -5.33
N ARG A 239 13.90 -9.92 -5.49
CA ARG A 239 13.46 -8.78 -6.30
C ARG A 239 13.07 -9.25 -7.71
N GLY A 240 11.84 -8.92 -8.09
CA GLY A 240 11.18 -9.44 -9.29
C GLY A 240 10.00 -10.34 -8.98
N THR A 241 9.99 -11.00 -7.81
CA THR A 241 8.83 -11.81 -7.39
C THR A 241 7.62 -10.93 -7.24
N ASP A 242 6.48 -11.32 -7.81
CA ASP A 242 5.26 -10.51 -7.84
C ASP A 242 4.00 -11.31 -7.51
N SER A 243 2.90 -10.61 -7.23
CA SER A 243 1.60 -11.20 -6.92
C SER A 243 0.45 -10.31 -7.34
N GLN A 244 -0.60 -10.91 -7.90
CA GLN A 244 -1.86 -10.18 -8.12
C GLN A 244 -2.51 -9.69 -6.82
N ALA A 245 -2.24 -10.34 -5.69
CA ALA A 245 -2.81 -9.95 -4.39
C ALA A 245 -2.26 -8.62 -3.86
N LEU A 246 -1.20 -8.06 -4.47
CA LEU A 246 -0.68 -6.73 -4.14
C LEU A 246 -1.54 -5.60 -4.70
N SER A 247 -2.23 -5.83 -5.81
CA SER A 247 -3.05 -4.82 -6.50
C SER A 247 -4.53 -5.16 -6.55
N ASP A 248 -4.89 -6.44 -6.39
CA ASP A 248 -6.25 -6.93 -6.39
C ASP A 248 -6.52 -7.86 -5.20
N HIS A 249 -7.19 -7.33 -4.19
CA HIS A 249 -7.60 -8.07 -2.99
C HIS A 249 -8.42 -9.35 -3.29
N LYS A 250 -9.06 -9.49 -4.46
CA LYS A 250 -9.80 -10.71 -4.83
C LYS A 250 -8.87 -11.88 -5.17
N ALA A 251 -7.58 -11.62 -5.37
CA ALA A 251 -6.57 -12.66 -5.53
C ALA A 251 -6.10 -13.24 -4.18
N PHE A 252 -6.40 -12.56 -3.07
CA PHE A 252 -6.10 -12.99 -1.71
C PHE A 252 -7.26 -13.81 -1.15
N LEU A 253 -7.04 -15.11 -0.92
CA LEU A 253 -8.03 -15.99 -0.30
C LEU A 253 -7.62 -16.28 1.14
N PHE A 254 -8.43 -15.90 2.11
CA PHE A 254 -8.22 -16.23 3.52
C PHE A 254 -9.47 -16.85 4.13
N SER A 255 -9.28 -17.90 4.93
CA SER A 255 -10.33 -18.53 5.74
C SER A 255 -9.76 -18.90 7.09
N ARG A 256 -10.15 -18.14 8.13
CA ARG A 256 -9.75 -18.40 9.52
C ARG A 256 -10.21 -19.79 9.99
N ASP A 257 -11.46 -20.16 9.69
CA ASP A 257 -12.03 -21.45 10.14
C ASP A 257 -11.30 -22.66 9.56
N LYS A 258 -10.62 -22.49 8.42
CA LYS A 258 -9.79 -23.52 7.80
C LYS A 258 -8.29 -23.31 8.00
N ASN A 259 -7.90 -22.27 8.74
CA ASN A 259 -6.53 -21.80 8.87
C ASN A 259 -5.84 -21.67 7.49
N LEU A 260 -6.56 -21.20 6.47
CA LEU A 260 -6.13 -21.24 5.08
C LEU A 260 -5.80 -19.84 4.56
N LEU A 261 -4.64 -19.69 3.92
CA LEU A 261 -4.28 -18.52 3.13
C LEU A 261 -3.73 -18.97 1.77
N ILE A 262 -4.29 -18.46 0.67
CA ILE A 262 -3.81 -18.73 -0.69
C ILE A 262 -3.57 -17.41 -1.43
N ILE A 263 -2.39 -17.30 -2.03
CA ILE A 263 -1.98 -16.14 -2.84
C ILE A 263 -1.31 -16.60 -4.14
N PRO A 264 -1.67 -16.02 -5.31
CA PRO A 264 -0.94 -16.28 -6.55
C PRO A 264 0.41 -15.56 -6.51
N ILE A 265 1.46 -16.23 -6.99
CA ILE A 265 2.84 -15.75 -6.99
C ILE A 265 3.45 -16.01 -8.37
N LEU A 266 4.09 -14.98 -8.92
CA LEU A 266 5.11 -15.08 -9.95
C LEU A 266 6.46 -14.99 -9.25
N LEU A 267 7.15 -16.12 -9.10
CA LEU A 267 8.38 -16.24 -8.32
C LEU A 267 9.59 -15.87 -9.18
N ALA A 268 10.41 -14.95 -8.66
CA ALA A 268 11.73 -14.67 -9.18
C ALA A 268 12.80 -15.03 -8.14
N GLU A 269 13.87 -15.67 -8.58
CA GLU A 269 14.99 -16.06 -7.72
C GLU A 269 16.33 -15.62 -8.33
N ILE A 270 17.24 -15.18 -7.49
CA ILE A 270 18.60 -14.79 -7.88
C ILE A 270 19.50 -16.02 -7.75
N ASP A 271 20.16 -16.38 -8.84
CA ASP A 271 21.24 -17.35 -8.81
C ASP A 271 22.52 -16.67 -8.28
N GLU A 272 22.76 -16.81 -6.97
CA GLU A 272 23.93 -16.22 -6.29
C GLU A 272 25.27 -16.64 -6.91
N SER A 273 25.33 -17.77 -7.62
CA SER A 273 26.57 -18.21 -8.29
C SER A 273 27.02 -17.27 -9.41
N LYS A 274 26.09 -16.47 -9.96
CA LYS A 274 26.38 -15.42 -10.95
C LYS A 274 27.01 -14.17 -10.31
N TYR A 275 27.03 -14.06 -8.98
CA TYR A 275 27.44 -12.87 -8.23
C TYR A 275 28.51 -13.20 -7.17
N PRO A 276 29.73 -13.55 -7.57
CA PRO A 276 30.79 -14.01 -6.64
C PRO A 276 31.24 -12.96 -5.62
N ASN A 277 30.91 -11.68 -5.83
CA ASN A 277 31.24 -10.57 -4.95
C ASN A 277 30.05 -10.11 -4.08
N GLY A 278 28.96 -10.90 -4.04
CA GLY A 278 27.71 -10.55 -3.38
C GLY A 278 26.67 -9.97 -4.34
N VAL A 279 25.40 -10.06 -3.92
CA VAL A 279 24.23 -9.60 -4.68
C VAL A 279 23.90 -8.16 -4.27
N GLU A 280 23.90 -7.23 -5.23
CA GLU A 280 23.44 -5.86 -4.98
C GLU A 280 21.92 -5.83 -4.77
N ALA A 281 21.43 -4.92 -3.92
CA ALA A 281 19.99 -4.81 -3.59
C ALA A 281 19.10 -4.44 -4.80
N ASN A 282 19.67 -3.91 -5.88
CA ASN A 282 18.99 -3.57 -7.12
C ASN A 282 18.85 -4.77 -8.08
N THR A 283 19.51 -5.90 -7.79
CA THR A 283 19.60 -7.07 -8.68
C THR A 283 18.25 -7.73 -8.82
N TYR A 284 17.83 -8.04 -10.05
CA TYR A 284 16.60 -8.79 -10.32
C TYR A 284 16.89 -10.27 -10.42
N GLY A 285 15.98 -11.08 -9.86
CA GLY A 285 15.94 -12.53 -10.08
C GLY A 285 15.34 -12.90 -11.43
N ASP A 286 15.60 -14.14 -11.85
CA ASP A 286 14.99 -14.77 -13.01
C ASP A 286 13.64 -15.37 -12.62
N TYR A 287 12.61 -15.28 -13.47
CA TYR A 287 11.33 -15.94 -13.21
C TYR A 287 11.48 -17.46 -13.29
N VAL A 288 11.23 -18.15 -12.17
CA VAL A 288 11.45 -19.60 -12.06
C VAL A 288 10.15 -20.39 -11.87
N TRP A 289 9.08 -19.73 -11.44
CA TRP A 289 7.82 -20.42 -11.15
C TRP A 289 6.61 -19.48 -11.14
N GLN A 290 5.43 -19.98 -11.53
CA GLN A 290 4.16 -19.27 -11.39
C GLN A 290 3.07 -20.20 -10.87
N GLY A 291 2.25 -19.73 -9.92
CA GLY A 291 1.08 -20.45 -9.44
C GLY A 291 0.55 -19.91 -8.12
N ALA A 292 -0.26 -20.68 -7.40
CA ALA A 292 -0.75 -20.35 -6.06
C ALA A 292 0.13 -20.97 -4.96
N TYR A 293 0.57 -20.15 -4.02
CA TYR A 293 1.13 -20.62 -2.74
C TYR A 293 -0.01 -20.85 -1.76
N VAL A 294 0.00 -22.01 -1.10
CA VAL A 294 -1.02 -22.41 -0.13
C VAL A 294 -0.39 -22.52 1.26
N PHE A 295 -0.83 -21.67 2.18
CA PHE A 295 -0.36 -21.60 3.54
C PHE A 295 -1.43 -22.08 4.52
N GLU A 296 -0.98 -22.77 5.57
CA GLU A 296 -1.69 -22.85 6.85
C GLU A 296 -1.29 -21.61 7.66
N LEU A 297 -2.27 -20.84 8.14
CA LEU A 297 -2.04 -19.65 8.97
C LEU A 297 -2.79 -19.80 10.30
N THR A 298 -2.03 -19.79 11.38
CA THR A 298 -2.51 -19.82 12.77
C THR A 298 -1.74 -18.81 13.61
N LEU A 299 -2.29 -18.35 14.74
CA LEU A 299 -1.61 -17.39 15.61
C LEU A 299 -0.38 -18.00 16.30
N ASP A 300 -0.38 -19.30 16.60
CA ASP A 300 0.71 -19.99 17.28
C ASP A 300 1.86 -20.38 16.34
N LYS A 301 1.57 -20.80 15.11
CA LYS A 301 2.60 -21.20 14.13
C LYS A 301 2.98 -20.11 13.14
N GLY A 302 2.14 -19.09 12.98
CA GLY A 302 2.27 -18.12 11.90
C GLY A 302 2.01 -18.74 10.53
N PHE A 303 2.77 -18.33 9.51
CA PHE A 303 2.65 -18.84 8.14
C PHE A 303 3.42 -20.14 7.94
N VAL A 304 2.72 -21.22 7.59
CA VAL A 304 3.30 -22.53 7.25
C VAL A 304 2.95 -22.89 5.81
N LEU A 305 3.92 -22.90 4.90
CA LEU A 305 3.70 -23.30 3.51
C LEU A 305 3.33 -24.79 3.43
N LYS A 306 2.11 -25.10 2.98
CA LYS A 306 1.61 -26.48 2.80
C LYS A 306 1.96 -27.03 1.43
N GLY A 307 2.05 -26.17 0.44
CA GLY A 307 2.49 -26.51 -0.90
C GLY A 307 2.14 -25.43 -1.91
N LYS A 308 2.32 -25.76 -3.18
CA LYS A 308 2.14 -24.85 -4.30
C LYS A 308 1.33 -25.53 -5.40
N ILE A 309 0.45 -24.81 -6.06
CA ILE A 309 -0.38 -25.30 -7.17
C ILE A 309 -0.07 -24.46 -8.40
N SER A 310 0.42 -25.07 -9.48
CA SER A 310 0.65 -24.40 -10.75
C SER A 310 -0.26 -24.97 -11.84
N HIS A 311 -0.64 -24.12 -12.79
CA HIS A 311 -1.26 -24.54 -14.04
C HIS A 311 -0.23 -24.66 -15.17
N ASP A 312 0.97 -24.10 -14.96
CA ASP A 312 1.99 -24.05 -16.00
C ASP A 312 2.90 -25.28 -15.98
N THR A 313 3.52 -25.55 -17.13
CA THR A 313 4.56 -26.57 -17.25
C THR A 313 5.94 -25.94 -17.14
N ALA A 314 6.94 -26.72 -16.72
CA ALA A 314 8.31 -26.23 -16.58
C ALA A 314 8.86 -25.62 -17.89
N ASP A 315 8.39 -26.10 -19.06
CA ASP A 315 8.83 -25.63 -20.37
C ASP A 315 8.35 -24.21 -20.73
N ALA A 316 7.28 -23.71 -20.10
CA ALA A 316 6.78 -22.37 -20.35
C ALA A 316 7.65 -21.29 -19.68
N MET A 317 8.23 -21.59 -18.51
CA MET A 317 9.12 -20.67 -17.77
C MET A 317 10.40 -20.39 -18.55
N LEU A 318 10.94 -21.37 -19.25
CA LEU A 318 12.19 -21.23 -20.02
C LEU A 318 12.08 -20.26 -21.21
N LYS A 319 10.86 -19.89 -21.62
CA LYS A 319 10.61 -19.04 -22.80
C LYS A 319 10.37 -17.57 -22.46
N SER A 320 10.24 -17.19 -21.18
CA SER A 320 9.71 -15.87 -20.81
C SER A 320 10.69 -14.69 -20.90
N GLY A 321 12.00 -14.91 -21.04
CA GLY A 321 12.96 -13.79 -21.09
C GLY A 321 12.73 -12.76 -19.97
N TYR A 322 12.78 -11.46 -20.30
CA TYR A 322 12.57 -10.36 -19.33
C TYR A 322 11.11 -10.15 -18.88
N TYR A 323 10.12 -10.69 -19.61
CA TYR A 323 8.71 -10.45 -19.33
C TYR A 323 7.94 -11.77 -19.30
N TYR A 324 7.44 -12.14 -18.13
CA TYR A 324 6.60 -13.33 -18.00
C TYR A 324 5.13 -12.99 -18.25
N SER A 325 4.56 -13.63 -19.25
CA SER A 325 3.11 -13.64 -19.51
C SER A 325 2.71 -15.03 -19.97
N SER A 326 1.74 -15.61 -19.28
CA SER A 326 1.18 -16.92 -19.63
C SER A 326 -0.31 -16.93 -19.33
N PRO A 327 -1.17 -17.44 -20.24
CA PRO A 327 -2.59 -17.59 -19.96
C PRO A 327 -2.88 -18.70 -18.92
N TYR A 328 -1.85 -19.50 -18.59
CA TYR A 328 -1.89 -20.42 -17.45
C TYR A 328 -1.50 -19.74 -16.13
N SER A 329 -1.19 -18.44 -16.11
CA SER A 329 -0.88 -17.75 -14.86
C SER A 329 -2.06 -17.80 -13.88
N VAL A 330 -1.90 -18.47 -12.75
CA VAL A 330 -2.94 -18.52 -11.70
C VAL A 330 -3.22 -17.11 -11.19
N LYS A 331 -4.48 -16.71 -11.22
CA LYS A 331 -4.98 -15.37 -10.86
C LYS A 331 -5.86 -15.39 -9.62
N ARG A 332 -6.65 -16.45 -9.45
CA ARG A 332 -7.64 -16.57 -8.38
C ARG A 332 -7.57 -17.92 -7.73
N SER A 333 -8.03 -17.96 -6.48
CA SER A 333 -8.31 -19.18 -5.77
C SER A 333 -9.63 -19.06 -5.02
N LEU A 334 -10.33 -20.17 -4.84
CA LEU A 334 -11.46 -20.32 -3.94
C LEU A 334 -11.48 -21.73 -3.36
N TYR A 335 -12.33 -21.98 -2.37
CA TYR A 335 -12.56 -23.34 -1.88
C TYR A 335 -14.06 -23.61 -1.79
N ILE A 336 -14.42 -24.88 -2.02
CA ILE A 336 -15.76 -25.42 -1.76
C ILE A 336 -15.53 -26.70 -0.95
N ASP A 337 -16.11 -26.75 0.24
CA ASP A 337 -15.89 -27.82 1.21
C ASP A 337 -14.40 -28.10 1.48
N SER A 338 -13.89 -29.25 1.03
CA SER A 338 -12.50 -29.70 1.18
C SER A 338 -11.72 -29.66 -0.13
N ILE A 339 -12.18 -28.87 -1.11
CA ILE A 339 -11.56 -28.73 -2.43
C ILE A 339 -11.14 -27.29 -2.65
N VAL A 340 -9.88 -27.08 -3.02
CA VAL A 340 -9.34 -25.80 -3.49
C VAL A 340 -9.44 -25.78 -5.01
N TYR A 341 -9.93 -24.66 -5.55
CA TYR A 341 -9.92 -24.38 -6.97
C TYR A 341 -8.97 -23.23 -7.25
N THR A 342 -8.06 -23.41 -8.19
CA THR A 342 -7.21 -22.35 -8.74
C THR A 342 -7.64 -22.04 -10.17
N VAL A 343 -7.62 -20.76 -10.54
CA VAL A 343 -8.14 -20.26 -11.82
C VAL A 343 -7.11 -19.39 -12.50
N SER A 344 -6.81 -19.69 -13.76
CA SER A 344 -6.09 -18.85 -14.73
C SER A 344 -7.01 -18.54 -15.91
N ASP A 345 -6.54 -17.77 -16.90
CA ASP A 345 -7.34 -17.46 -18.08
C ASP A 345 -7.67 -18.71 -18.93
N LYS A 346 -6.79 -19.72 -18.88
CA LYS A 346 -6.89 -20.94 -19.69
C LYS A 346 -7.17 -22.21 -18.90
N MET A 347 -7.28 -22.16 -17.57
CA MET A 347 -7.48 -23.39 -16.79
C MET A 347 -8.18 -23.12 -15.46
N VAL A 348 -9.05 -24.05 -15.08
CA VAL A 348 -9.47 -24.24 -13.68
C VAL A 348 -8.94 -25.59 -13.22
N LYS A 349 -8.27 -25.62 -12.06
CA LYS A 349 -7.73 -26.84 -11.47
C LYS A 349 -8.31 -27.03 -10.07
N ALA A 350 -8.66 -28.27 -9.75
CA ALA A 350 -9.19 -28.67 -8.45
C ALA A 350 -8.17 -29.55 -7.72
N ASN A 351 -7.88 -29.20 -6.47
CA ASN A 351 -6.96 -29.92 -5.59
C ASN A 351 -7.64 -30.20 -4.25
N ARG A 352 -7.32 -31.34 -3.62
CA ARG A 352 -7.77 -31.61 -2.25
C ARG A 352 -7.14 -30.60 -1.29
N LEU A 353 -7.89 -30.09 -0.33
CA LEU A 353 -7.38 -29.07 0.60
C LEU A 353 -6.34 -29.62 1.59
N ASP A 354 -6.41 -30.91 1.94
CA ASP A 354 -5.57 -31.52 2.97
C ASP A 354 -4.14 -31.82 2.50
N ASP A 355 -3.98 -32.30 1.27
CA ASP A 355 -2.68 -32.71 0.71
C ASP A 355 -2.37 -32.09 -0.65
N LEU A 356 -3.24 -31.21 -1.16
CA LEU A 356 -3.09 -30.50 -2.43
C LEU A 356 -2.95 -31.41 -3.66
N ARG A 357 -3.25 -32.71 -3.54
CA ARG A 357 -3.27 -33.61 -4.71
C ARG A 357 -4.33 -33.15 -5.69
N GLU A 358 -3.95 -33.11 -6.98
CA GLU A 358 -4.86 -32.79 -8.06
C GLU A 358 -5.98 -33.83 -8.12
N ILE A 359 -7.22 -33.35 -8.20
CA ILE A 359 -8.43 -34.14 -8.41
C ILE A 359 -8.76 -34.16 -9.91
N SER A 360 -8.78 -32.97 -10.51
CA SER A 360 -9.11 -32.77 -11.92
C SER A 360 -8.71 -31.36 -12.38
N SER A 361 -8.58 -31.17 -13.68
CA SER A 361 -8.44 -29.86 -14.32
C SER A 361 -9.30 -29.78 -15.57
N VAL A 362 -9.69 -28.55 -15.93
CA VAL A 362 -10.40 -28.25 -17.19
C VAL A 362 -9.72 -27.08 -17.88
N GLU A 363 -9.45 -27.23 -19.17
CA GLU A 363 -8.99 -26.11 -19.99
C GLU A 363 -10.15 -25.21 -20.38
N LEU A 364 -9.91 -23.91 -20.33
CA LEU A 364 -10.84 -22.88 -20.75
C LEU A 364 -10.51 -22.44 -22.18
N PRO A 365 -11.52 -22.11 -23.00
CA PRO A 365 -11.29 -21.46 -24.29
C PRO A 365 -10.50 -20.16 -24.08
N TYR A 366 -9.37 -20.02 -24.77
CA TYR A 366 -8.52 -18.84 -24.72
C TYR A 366 -8.17 -18.38 -26.13
N SER A 367 -8.41 -17.11 -26.41
CA SER A 367 -7.98 -16.44 -27.64
C SER A 367 -6.96 -15.39 -27.28
N GLU A 368 -5.76 -15.46 -27.84
CA GLU A 368 -4.81 -14.34 -27.76
C GLU A 368 -5.40 -13.16 -28.53
N THR A 369 -5.69 -12.08 -27.82
CA THR A 369 -6.02 -10.82 -28.48
C THR A 369 -4.73 -10.24 -29.04
N SER A 370 -4.40 -10.56 -30.29
CA SER A 370 -3.30 -9.87 -30.97
C SER A 370 -3.74 -8.43 -31.27
N TYR A 371 -3.04 -7.46 -30.68
CA TYR A 371 -3.18 -6.08 -31.13
C TYR A 371 -2.36 -5.92 -32.42
N PRO A 372 -2.98 -5.51 -33.55
CA PRO A 372 -2.34 -5.52 -34.88
C PRO A 372 -1.23 -4.47 -35.08
N TRP A 373 -0.66 -3.89 -34.01
CA TRP A 373 0.34 -2.82 -34.08
C TRP A 373 1.77 -3.27 -33.75
N TYR A 374 1.99 -4.58 -33.58
CA TYR A 374 3.31 -5.18 -33.35
C TYR A 374 3.57 -6.35 -34.33
N GLU A 375 3.44 -6.09 -35.63
CA GLU A 375 4.03 -6.93 -36.69
C GLU A 375 5.21 -6.23 -37.36
#